data_AF-A0A0F9LWT3-F1
#
_entry.id   AF-A0A0F9LWT3-F1
#
_cell.length_a   1.000
_cell.length_b   1.000
_cell.length_c   1.000
_cell.angle_alpha   90.00
_cell.angle_beta   90.00
_cell.angle_gamma   90.00
#
_symmetry.space_group_name_H-M   'P 1'
#
loop_
_entity.id
_entity.type
_entity.pdbx_description
1 polymer ?
#
loop_
_entity_poly.entity_id
_entity_poly.type
_entity_poly.pdbx_seq_one_letter_code
_entity_poly.pdbx_strand_id
1 'polypeptide(L)'
;LYITSGYRCPALNQAVGGARNSYHQYLEDNAAVDFQVRGKPLEEVFNWIMASSLTFDKLILERGKEERHEYDDCIHIQINKQPRRVAMLGPTHGQGSYQVVTA
;
A
#
# COMPACT_ATOMS: atom_id res chain seq x y z
N LEU A 1 11.69 -4.38 -9.29
CA LEU A 1 10.53 -4.48 -8.38
C LEU A 1 10.94 -5.32 -7.17
N TYR A 2 10.65 -4.88 -5.95
CA TYR A 2 10.92 -5.60 -4.71
C TYR A 2 9.65 -5.62 -3.86
N ILE A 3 9.05 -6.79 -3.69
CA ILE A 3 7.83 -6.96 -2.88
C ILE A 3 8.24 -7.18 -1.44
N THR A 4 7.78 -6.32 -0.54
CA THR A 4 8.09 -6.37 0.90
C THR A 4 7.03 -7.12 1.69
N SER A 5 5.77 -7.06 1.24
CA SER A 5 4.66 -7.76 1.89
C SER A 5 3.57 -8.10 0.88
N GLY A 6 2.97 -9.29 1.02
CA GLY A 6 1.85 -9.76 0.22
C GLY A 6 0.75 -10.30 1.13
N TYR A 7 0.31 -11.54 0.93
CA TYR A 7 -0.64 -12.18 1.83
C TYR A 7 -0.12 -12.24 3.28
N ARG A 8 -0.99 -11.90 4.25
CA ARG A 8 -0.75 -12.03 5.68
C ARG A 8 -1.85 -12.90 6.29
N CYS A 9 -1.49 -14.04 6.89
CA CYS A 9 -2.43 -14.80 7.69
C CYS A 9 -2.87 -13.99 8.93
N PRO A 10 -3.99 -14.33 9.59
CA PRO A 10 -4.50 -13.56 10.73
C PRO A 10 -3.47 -13.36 11.85
N ALA A 11 -2.69 -14.41 12.17
CA ALA A 11 -1.65 -14.35 13.18
C ALA A 11 -0.52 -13.38 12.79
N LEU A 12 -0.05 -13.41 11.54
CA LEU A 12 0.97 -12.48 11.05
C LEU A 12 0.43 -11.04 11.00
N ASN A 13 -0.79 -10.84 10.49
CA ASN A 13 -1.42 -9.53 10.42
C ASN A 13 -1.53 -8.90 11.82
N GLN A 14 -1.92 -9.69 12.83
CA GLN A 14 -1.94 -9.26 14.22
C GLN A 14 -0.53 -8.93 14.75
N ALA A 15 0.46 -9.78 14.48
CA ALA A 15 1.83 -9.59 14.96
C ALA A 15 2.49 -8.31 14.44
N VAL A 16 2.17 -7.91 13.21
CA VAL A 16 2.68 -6.66 12.59
C VAL A 16 1.79 -5.44 12.86
N GLY A 17 0.75 -5.57 13.71
CA GLY A 17 -0.17 -4.48 14.02
C GLY A 17 -1.09 -4.07 12.86
N GLY A 18 -1.31 -4.97 11.90
CA GLY A 18 -2.16 -4.72 10.75
C GLY A 18 -3.65 -4.57 11.12
N ALA A 19 -4.38 -3.79 10.32
CA ALA A 19 -5.80 -3.59 10.51
C ALA A 19 -6.59 -4.90 10.38
N ARG A 20 -7.68 -5.04 11.16
CA ARG A 20 -8.54 -6.24 11.16
C ARG A 20 -9.12 -6.58 9.79
N ASN A 21 -9.39 -5.59 8.96
CA ASN A 21 -9.93 -5.71 7.60
C ASN A 21 -8.88 -5.39 6.53
N SER A 22 -7.60 -5.60 6.82
CA SER A 22 -6.50 -5.44 5.86
C SER A 22 -6.69 -6.32 4.63
N TYR A 23 -6.46 -5.75 3.44
CA TYR A 23 -6.55 -6.47 2.17
C TYR A 23 -5.37 -7.44 1.98
N HIS A 24 -4.33 -7.36 2.81
CA HIS A 24 -3.30 -8.41 2.88
C HIS A 24 -3.87 -9.73 3.43
N GLN A 25 -4.97 -9.71 4.18
CA GLN A 25 -5.58 -10.94 4.68
C GLN A 25 -6.39 -11.71 3.64
N TYR A 26 -6.51 -11.18 2.42
CA TYR A 26 -7.18 -11.83 1.28
C TYR A 26 -8.54 -12.43 1.65
N LEU A 27 -9.59 -11.61 1.63
CA LEU A 27 -10.96 -12.07 1.83
C LEU A 27 -11.65 -12.13 0.46
N GLU A 28 -11.55 -13.29 -0.17
CA GLU A 28 -12.18 -13.65 -1.46
C GLU A 28 -11.69 -12.78 -2.64
N ASP A 29 -12.37 -11.65 -2.87
CA ASP A 29 -12.22 -10.81 -4.05
C ASP A 29 -11.32 -9.58 -3.80
N ASN A 30 -10.52 -9.59 -2.74
CA ASN A 30 -9.59 -8.52 -2.40
C ASN A 30 -8.17 -9.02 -2.16
N ALA A 31 -7.18 -8.21 -2.53
CA ALA A 31 -5.77 -8.49 -2.27
C ALA A 31 -4.99 -7.18 -2.17
N ALA A 32 -3.88 -7.20 -1.45
CA ALA A 32 -2.93 -6.10 -1.38
C ALA A 32 -1.48 -6.59 -1.44
N VAL A 33 -0.61 -5.69 -1.89
CA VAL A 33 0.84 -5.88 -1.89
C VAL A 33 1.52 -4.56 -1.55
N ASP A 34 2.57 -4.67 -0.74
CA ASP A 34 3.50 -3.59 -0.44
C ASP A 34 4.78 -3.82 -1.23
N PHE A 35 5.27 -2.79 -1.90
CA PHE A 35 6.47 -2.93 -2.70
C PHE A 35 7.26 -1.63 -2.83
N GLN A 36 8.49 -1.79 -3.30
CA GLN A 36 9.39 -0.71 -3.70
C GLN A 36 9.97 -1.02 -5.08
N VAL A 37 10.41 0.02 -5.81
CA VAL A 37 11.15 -0.14 -7.07
C VAL A 37 12.57 0.34 -6.87
N ARG A 38 13.52 -0.60 -6.74
CA ARG A 38 14.94 -0.29 -6.54
C ARG A 38 15.44 0.68 -7.62
N GLY A 39 16.12 1.74 -7.19
CA GLY A 39 16.65 2.78 -8.07
C GLY A 39 15.62 3.81 -8.55
N LYS A 40 14.39 3.80 -8.01
CA LYS A 40 13.35 4.79 -8.31
C LYS A 40 12.77 5.38 -7.02
N PRO A 41 12.59 6.71 -6.94
CA PRO A 41 11.85 7.33 -5.84
C PRO A 41 10.41 6.79 -5.78
N LEU A 42 9.89 6.59 -4.57
CA LEU A 42 8.53 6.05 -4.40
C LEU A 42 7.48 6.99 -4.97
N GLU A 43 7.70 8.31 -4.90
CA GLU A 43 6.84 9.34 -5.48
C GLU A 43 6.74 9.21 -7.00
N GLU A 44 7.85 8.93 -7.68
CA GLU A 44 7.87 8.73 -9.14
C GLU A 44 7.02 7.51 -9.51
N VAL A 45 7.19 6.41 -8.78
CA VAL A 45 6.42 5.17 -8.98
C VAL A 45 4.94 5.40 -8.68
N PHE A 46 4.61 6.03 -7.57
CA PHE A 46 3.24 6.35 -7.16
C PHE A 46 2.53 7.19 -8.23
N ASN A 47 3.15 8.29 -8.67
CA ASN A 47 2.60 9.17 -9.69
C ASN A 47 2.44 8.46 -11.04
N TRP A 48 3.40 7.61 -11.41
CA TRP A 48 3.32 6.81 -12.63
C TRP A 48 2.13 5.84 -12.60
N ILE A 49 1.90 5.12 -11.49
CA ILE A 49 0.76 4.22 -11.36
C ILE A 49 -0.56 4.99 -11.37
N MET A 50 -0.61 6.11 -10.64
CA MET A 50 -1.78 6.98 -10.57
C MET A 50 -2.20 7.48 -11.96
N ALA A 51 -1.24 7.87 -12.80
CA ALA A 51 -1.47 8.33 -14.17
C ALA A 51 -1.69 7.18 -15.19
N SER A 52 -1.39 5.93 -14.82
CA SER A 52 -1.51 4.78 -15.72
C SER A 52 -2.98 4.33 -15.91
N SER A 53 -3.19 3.37 -16.81
CA SER A 53 -4.48 2.67 -16.96
C SER A 53 -4.62 1.43 -16.07
N LEU A 54 -3.64 1.15 -15.19
CA LEU A 54 -3.66 -0.04 -14.32
C LEU A 54 -4.87 0.01 -13.40
N THR A 55 -5.60 -1.10 -13.28
CA THR A 55 -6.75 -1.21 -12.38
C THR A 55 -6.28 -1.39 -10.94
N PHE A 56 -6.75 -0.53 -10.04
CA PHE A 56 -6.54 -0.65 -8.60
C PHE A 56 -7.75 -0.09 -7.84
N ASP A 57 -7.98 -0.61 -6.64
CA ASP A 57 -8.99 -0.09 -5.73
C ASP A 57 -8.44 1.07 -4.89
N LYS A 58 -7.31 0.85 -4.23
CA LYS A 58 -6.53 1.92 -3.57
C LYS A 58 -5.05 1.81 -3.91
N LEU A 59 -4.42 2.96 -4.10
CA LEU A 59 -2.99 3.15 -4.21
C LEU A 59 -2.57 4.09 -3.08
N ILE A 60 -1.60 3.68 -2.26
CA ILE A 60 -1.18 4.45 -1.09
C ILE A 60 0.35 4.55 -1.11
N LEU A 61 0.87 5.76 -1.01
CA LEU A 61 2.27 5.98 -0.68
C LEU A 61 2.37 6.05 0.85
N GLU A 62 2.87 4.98 1.44
CA GLU A 62 3.03 4.86 2.88
C GLU A 62 4.44 5.31 3.29
N ARG A 63 4.50 6.18 4.30
CA ARG A 63 5.74 6.65 4.91
C ARG A 63 5.87 6.16 6.34
N GLY A 64 7.00 5.55 6.64
CA GLY A 64 7.37 5.14 7.97
C GLY A 64 7.80 6.29 8.85
N LYS A 65 8.53 5.96 9.92
CA LYS A 65 9.24 6.94 10.72
C LYS A 65 10.51 7.39 10.01
N GLU A 66 10.90 8.65 10.14
CA GLU A 66 12.10 9.22 9.48
C GLU A 66 13.35 8.36 9.64
N GLU A 67 13.58 7.84 10.84
CA GLU A 67 14.72 6.97 11.18
C GLU A 67 14.70 5.58 10.49
N ARG A 68 13.57 5.18 9.89
CA ARG A 68 13.37 3.88 9.23
C ARG A 68 12.79 3.98 7.82
N HIS A 69 12.77 5.16 7.20
CA HIS A 69 12.15 5.36 5.88
C HIS A 69 12.60 4.33 4.83
N GLU A 70 13.87 3.95 4.82
CA GLU A 70 14.38 2.93 3.87
C GLU A 70 13.66 1.57 3.97
N TYR A 71 13.23 1.21 5.18
CA TYR A 71 12.62 -0.09 5.48
C TYR A 71 11.09 -0.03 5.53
N ASP A 72 10.56 1.09 6.03
CA ASP A 72 9.14 1.23 6.32
C ASP A 72 8.35 1.92 5.20
N ASP A 73 9.02 2.66 4.30
CA ASP A 73 8.32 3.31 3.19
C ASP A 73 8.00 2.29 2.09
N CYS A 74 6.78 2.36 1.58
CA CYS A 74 6.34 1.47 0.52
C CYS A 74 5.23 2.09 -0.33
N ILE A 75 5.00 1.48 -1.50
CA ILE A 75 3.74 1.59 -2.20
C ILE A 75 2.86 0.43 -1.76
N HIS A 76 1.77 0.73 -1.07
CA HIS A 76 0.67 -0.19 -0.85
C HIS A 76 -0.30 -0.07 -2.03
N ILE A 77 -0.50 -1.14 -2.76
CA ILE A 77 -1.53 -1.21 -3.82
C ILE A 77 -2.46 -2.36 -3.53
N GLN A 78 -3.76 -2.12 -3.71
CA GLN A 78 -4.78 -3.13 -3.47
C GLN A 78 -5.83 -3.17 -4.57
N ILE A 79 -6.45 -4.34 -4.70
CA ILE A 79 -7.53 -4.61 -5.64
C ILE A 79 -8.80 -5.01 -4.89
N ASN A 80 -9.92 -4.73 -5.55
CA ASN A 80 -11.26 -5.17 -5.18
C ASN A 80 -12.02 -5.42 -6.49
N LYS A 81 -12.98 -6.34 -6.49
CA LYS A 81 -13.92 -6.58 -7.61
C LYS A 81 -14.58 -5.33 -8.15
N GLN A 82 -14.87 -4.37 -7.28
CA GLN A 82 -15.41 -3.06 -7.65
C GLN A 82 -14.39 -1.98 -7.24
N PRO A 83 -13.39 -1.71 -8.10
CA PRO A 83 -12.29 -0.82 -7.75
C PRO A 83 -12.75 0.63 -7.69
N ARG A 84 -12.44 1.31 -6.59
CA ARG A 84 -12.76 2.73 -6.39
C ARG A 84 -11.76 3.68 -7.06
N ARG A 85 -10.56 3.18 -7.38
CA ARG A 85 -9.46 3.96 -7.95
C ARG A 85 -9.12 5.22 -7.14
N VAL A 86 -8.79 5.04 -5.86
CA VAL A 86 -8.43 6.15 -4.96
C VAL A 86 -6.93 6.13 -4.67
N ALA A 87 -6.26 7.27 -4.87
CA ALA A 87 -4.86 7.47 -4.53
C ALA A 87 -4.74 8.24 -3.20
N MET A 88 -3.81 7.85 -2.33
CA MET A 88 -3.64 8.43 -1.00
C MET A 88 -2.18 8.53 -0.56
N LEU A 89 -1.93 9.43 0.40
CA LEU A 89 -0.68 9.52 1.16
C LEU A 89 -0.97 9.26 2.64
N GLY A 90 -0.06 8.62 3.37
CA GLY A 90 -0.15 8.57 4.82
C GLY A 90 0.90 7.68 5.48
N PRO A 91 0.79 7.44 6.79
CA PRO A 91 1.78 6.67 7.51
C PRO A 91 1.61 5.17 7.30
N THR A 92 2.72 4.43 7.28
CA THR A 92 2.71 2.97 7.29
C THR A 92 2.04 2.43 8.57
N HIS A 93 1.53 1.20 8.52
CA HIS A 93 0.88 0.51 9.64
C HIS A 93 -0.43 1.17 10.12
N GLY A 94 -1.04 2.04 9.33
CA GLY A 94 -2.32 2.68 9.67
C GLY A 94 -2.27 3.55 10.93
N GLN A 95 -1.10 4.10 11.28
CA GLN A 95 -0.92 4.93 12.48
C GLN A 95 -1.47 6.36 12.36
N GLY A 96 -2.21 6.68 11.31
CA GLY A 96 -2.77 8.01 11.07
C GLY A 96 -3.80 8.05 9.94
N SER A 97 -4.31 9.24 9.65
CA SER A 97 -5.25 9.46 8.57
C SER A 97 -4.55 9.47 7.21
N TYR A 98 -5.09 8.71 6.26
CA TYR A 98 -4.71 8.85 4.86
C TYR A 98 -5.34 10.10 4.26
N GLN A 99 -4.57 10.84 3.47
CA GLN A 99 -5.03 11.98 2.70
C GLN A 99 -5.24 11.57 1.25
N VAL A 100 -6.44 11.79 0.72
CA VAL A 100 -6.72 11.53 -0.70
C VAL A 100 -5.97 12.55 -1.55
N VAL A 101 -5.34 12.06 -2.62
CA VAL A 101 -4.70 12.91 -3.62
C VAL A 101 -5.40 12.75 -4.96
N THR A 102 -5.49 13.87 -5.68
CA THR A 102 -6.00 13.92 -7.05
C THR A 102 -4.82 14.01 -8.00
N ALA A 103 -4.89 13.28 -9.11
CA ALA A 103 -3.98 13.42 -10.23
C ALA A 103 -4.18 14.77 -10.95
#